data_AF-A0A1Q4GU61-F1
#
_entry.id   AF-A0A1Q4GU61-F1
#
_cell.length_a   1.000
_cell.length_b   1.000
_cell.length_c   1.000
_cell.angle_alpha   90.00
_cell.angle_beta   90.00
_cell.angle_gamma   90.00
#
_symmetry.space_group_name_H-M   'P 1'
#
loop_
_entity.id
_entity.type
_entity.pdbx_description
1 polymer ?
#
loop_
_entity_poly.entity_id
_entity_poly.type
_entity_poly.pdbx_seq_one_letter_code
_entity_poly.pdbx_strand_id
1 'polypeptide(L)'
;MDTSTNEPAVCVLHEPIVGAVGLPADRPFVSIKGDPSLRETVPLRPRHPSRLDQIAGTVLETCAALLRDTGVFAIYVGFNSSEVRTESIFNPFAYEVHDAEDLVKPGYTARHFVSVPYEEKMRTIAWVRAMIQTGPLRAYLPAHWQKLMDGERNAWQPLALERIDEIVQGFDVLRGIEGYYLRNAAISLSEGIVRASYNCDGTYIVRADYFAEFVRINTP
;
A
#
# COMPACT_ATOMS: atom_id res chain seq x y z
N MET A 1 -22.69 -20.62 36.86
CA MET A 1 -22.92 -19.76 35.68
C MET A 1 -21.59 -19.15 35.34
N ASP A 2 -20.86 -19.82 34.44
CA ASP A 2 -19.48 -19.46 34.11
C ASP A 2 -19.54 -18.68 32.79
N THR A 3 -19.47 -17.35 32.89
CA THR A 3 -19.52 -16.46 31.73
C THR A 3 -18.13 -16.38 31.12
N SER A 4 -17.77 -17.37 30.30
CA SER A 4 -16.64 -17.24 29.40
C SER A 4 -16.96 -16.14 28.38
N THR A 5 -16.33 -14.99 28.58
CA THR A 5 -16.25 -13.92 27.61
C THR A 5 -15.51 -14.46 26.40
N ASN A 6 -16.26 -14.74 25.34
CA ASN A 6 -15.78 -15.16 24.05
C ASN A 6 -15.08 -13.96 23.37
N GLU A 7 -13.84 -13.67 23.75
CA GLU A 7 -13.00 -12.72 23.01
C GLU A 7 -12.83 -13.28 21.58
N PRO A 8 -13.09 -12.47 20.53
CA PRO A 8 -12.91 -12.94 19.17
C PRO A 8 -11.44 -13.29 18.95
N ALA A 9 -11.19 -14.55 18.57
CA ALA A 9 -9.87 -15.10 18.32
C ALA A 9 -9.04 -14.13 17.48
N VAL A 10 -7.99 -13.55 18.08
CA VAL A 10 -7.00 -12.78 17.34
C VAL A 10 -6.34 -13.77 16.38
N CYS A 11 -6.62 -13.63 15.09
CA CYS A 11 -6.05 -14.47 14.04
C CYS A 11 -4.54 -14.18 13.98
N VAL A 12 -3.75 -14.97 14.73
CA VAL A 12 -2.30 -14.95 14.66
C VAL A 12 -1.92 -15.49 13.27
N LEU A 13 -1.22 -14.68 12.48
CA LEU A 13 -0.79 -15.06 11.13
C LEU A 13 0.24 -16.20 11.25
N HIS A 14 -0.11 -17.42 10.80
CA HIS A 14 0.81 -18.58 10.82
C HIS A 14 1.67 -18.67 9.55
N GLU A 15 1.34 -17.89 8.51
CA GLU A 15 2.03 -17.81 7.23
C GLU A 15 2.34 -16.34 6.90
N PRO A 16 3.41 -16.02 6.14
CA PRO A 16 3.65 -14.67 5.65
C PRO A 16 2.58 -14.31 4.62
N ILE A 17 1.52 -13.65 5.08
CA ILE A 17 0.32 -13.36 4.27
C ILE A 17 0.56 -12.24 3.24
N VAL A 18 1.62 -11.44 3.37
CA VAL A 18 1.75 -10.19 2.61
C VAL A 18 3.19 -9.98 2.15
N GLY A 19 3.38 -9.89 0.83
CA GLY A 19 4.65 -9.53 0.16
C GLY A 19 5.21 -10.62 -0.75
N ALA A 20 5.20 -11.88 -0.33
CA ALA A 20 5.74 -12.97 -1.14
C ALA A 20 4.77 -13.53 -2.19
N VAL A 21 3.47 -13.54 -1.86
CA VAL A 21 2.43 -14.30 -2.60
C VAL A 21 1.12 -13.53 -2.76
N GLY A 22 1.09 -12.25 -2.33
CA GLY A 22 -0.13 -11.44 -2.31
C GLY A 22 -1.17 -11.91 -1.28
N LEU A 23 -2.36 -11.31 -1.33
CA LEU A 23 -3.52 -11.75 -0.55
C LEU A 23 -4.34 -12.80 -1.32
N PRO A 24 -4.88 -13.84 -0.64
CA PRO A 24 -5.81 -14.80 -1.27
C PRO A 24 -7.05 -14.13 -1.88
N ALA A 25 -7.61 -14.73 -2.93
CA ALA A 25 -8.77 -14.18 -3.63
C ALA A 25 -10.03 -14.08 -2.74
N ASP A 26 -10.21 -15.03 -1.82
CA ASP A 26 -11.32 -15.10 -0.86
C ASP A 26 -11.13 -14.21 0.37
N ARG A 27 -9.93 -13.61 0.53
CA ARG A 27 -9.59 -12.75 1.65
C ARG A 27 -9.15 -11.36 1.15
N PRO A 28 -10.10 -10.46 0.85
CA PRO A 28 -9.81 -9.18 0.20
C PRO A 28 -9.01 -8.21 1.06
N PHE A 29 -9.01 -8.39 2.39
CA PHE A 29 -8.16 -7.65 3.30
C PHE A 29 -7.82 -8.44 4.57
N VAL A 30 -6.75 -8.02 5.23
CA VAL A 30 -6.34 -8.45 6.57
C VAL A 30 -5.98 -7.25 7.42
N SER A 31 -6.07 -7.39 8.74
CA SER A 31 -5.62 -6.36 9.66
C SER A 31 -4.58 -6.91 10.63
N ILE A 32 -3.63 -6.05 10.95
CA ILE A 32 -2.63 -6.27 12.00
C ILE A 32 -2.93 -5.25 13.08
N LYS A 33 -3.11 -5.76 14.30
CA LYS A 33 -3.31 -4.98 15.51
C LYS A 33 -1.94 -4.56 16.05
N GLY A 34 -1.68 -3.26 16.11
CA GLY A 34 -0.49 -2.73 16.76
C GLY A 34 -0.66 -2.52 18.26
N ASP A 35 0.14 -1.58 18.79
CA ASP A 35 0.29 -1.28 20.22
C ASP A 35 -1.06 -0.99 20.91
N PRO A 36 -1.44 -1.79 21.93
CA PRO A 36 -2.64 -1.54 22.75
C PRO A 36 -2.70 -0.13 23.36
N SER A 37 -1.57 0.40 23.84
CA SER A 37 -1.51 1.70 24.48
C SER A 37 -1.88 2.83 23.53
N LEU A 38 -1.50 2.73 22.25
CA LEU A 38 -1.84 3.71 21.23
C LEU A 38 -3.33 3.65 20.84
N ARG A 39 -3.96 2.48 20.95
CA ARG A 39 -5.40 2.30 20.68
C ARG A 39 -6.27 2.83 21.81
N GLU A 40 -5.92 2.50 23.04
CA GLU A 40 -6.67 2.91 24.24
C GLU A 40 -6.59 4.42 24.47
N THR A 41 -5.49 5.05 24.05
CA THR A 41 -5.28 6.51 24.19
C THR A 41 -5.78 7.34 23.02
N VAL A 42 -6.38 6.76 21.97
CA VAL A 42 -6.94 7.53 20.83
C VAL A 42 -7.87 8.66 21.30
N PRO A 43 -8.82 8.44 22.24
CA PRO A 43 -9.71 9.51 22.71
C PRO A 43 -8.98 10.66 23.41
N LEU A 44 -7.76 10.42 23.91
CA LEU A 44 -6.95 11.41 24.64
C LEU A 44 -5.97 12.17 23.72
N ARG A 45 -5.89 11.80 22.44
CA ARG A 45 -4.91 12.32 21.48
C ARG A 45 -5.63 13.09 20.37
N PRO A 46 -6.01 14.36 20.61
CA PRO A 46 -6.69 15.15 19.59
C PRO A 46 -5.82 15.24 18.32
N ARG A 47 -6.48 15.20 17.15
CA ARG A 47 -5.79 15.37 15.87
C ARG A 47 -5.27 16.80 15.78
N HIS A 48 -3.99 16.95 15.44
CA HIS A 48 -3.41 18.22 15.02
C HIS A 48 -3.07 18.15 13.54
N PRO A 49 -3.39 19.20 12.75
CA PRO A 49 -3.06 19.22 11.34
C PRO A 49 -1.54 19.23 11.13
N SER A 50 -1.05 18.37 10.23
CA SER A 50 0.35 18.32 9.80
C SER A 50 0.61 19.30 8.65
N ARG A 51 1.88 19.48 8.28
CA ARG A 51 2.27 20.25 7.08
C ARG A 51 1.60 19.70 5.83
N LEU A 52 1.66 18.38 5.67
CA LEU A 52 1.08 17.67 4.52
C LEU A 52 -0.44 17.82 4.45
N ASP A 53 -1.17 17.96 5.57
CA ASP A 53 -2.64 18.09 5.55
C ASP A 53 -3.14 19.27 4.69
N GLN A 54 -2.35 20.34 4.56
CA GLN A 54 -2.74 21.52 3.77
C GLN A 54 -2.67 21.28 2.26
N ILE A 55 -1.88 20.29 1.83
CA ILE A 55 -1.60 20.00 0.43
C ILE A 55 -1.85 18.53 0.08
N ALA A 56 -2.52 17.79 0.97
CA ALA A 56 -2.66 16.34 0.89
C ALA A 56 -3.23 15.89 -0.45
N GLY A 57 -4.34 16.52 -0.88
CA GLY A 57 -4.96 16.24 -2.18
C GLY A 57 -4.00 16.39 -3.35
N THR A 58 -3.25 17.50 -3.43
CA THR A 58 -2.29 17.75 -4.52
C THR A 58 -1.11 16.77 -4.49
N VAL A 59 -0.61 16.43 -3.30
CA VAL A 59 0.46 15.41 -3.14
C VAL A 59 -0.05 14.06 -3.60
N LEU A 60 -1.26 13.69 -3.20
CA LEU A 60 -1.92 12.43 -3.55
C LEU A 60 -2.17 12.33 -5.07
N GLU A 61 -2.70 13.38 -5.70
CA GLU A 61 -2.84 13.46 -7.16
C GLU A 61 -1.49 13.33 -7.88
N THR A 62 -0.44 13.94 -7.33
CA THR A 62 0.92 13.82 -7.87
C THR A 62 1.41 12.38 -7.78
N CYS A 63 1.22 11.71 -6.64
CA CYS A 63 1.52 10.29 -6.47
C CYS A 63 0.76 9.41 -7.48
N ALA A 64 -0.51 9.72 -7.74
CA ALA A 64 -1.31 9.01 -8.75
C ALA A 64 -0.69 9.18 -10.15
N ALA A 65 -0.31 10.40 -10.53
CA ALA A 65 0.37 10.68 -11.80
C ALA A 65 1.71 9.94 -11.91
N LEU A 66 2.51 9.89 -10.83
CA LEU A 66 3.76 9.11 -10.83
C LEU A 66 3.50 7.63 -11.10
N LEU A 67 2.47 7.05 -10.48
CA LEU A 67 2.07 5.65 -10.69
C LEU A 67 1.45 5.37 -12.06
N ARG A 68 0.94 6.37 -12.77
CA ARG A 68 0.42 6.20 -14.14
C ARG A 68 1.49 6.42 -15.19
N ASP A 69 2.25 7.51 -15.06
CA ASP A 69 2.95 8.13 -16.18
C ASP A 69 4.48 7.98 -16.12
N THR A 70 5.01 7.39 -15.04
CA THR A 70 6.47 7.24 -14.81
C THR A 70 6.87 5.80 -14.53
N GLY A 71 8.18 5.55 -14.36
CA GLY A 71 8.71 4.26 -13.91
C GLY A 71 8.38 3.87 -12.46
N VAL A 72 7.75 4.75 -11.68
CA VAL A 72 7.35 4.45 -10.29
C VAL A 72 6.26 3.38 -10.26
N PHE A 73 6.47 2.33 -9.47
CA PHE A 73 5.51 1.22 -9.32
C PHE A 73 4.99 1.05 -7.88
N ALA A 74 5.65 1.64 -6.89
CA ALA A 74 5.15 1.65 -5.53
C ALA A 74 5.39 3.01 -4.88
N ILE A 75 4.44 3.41 -4.04
CA ILE A 75 4.47 4.66 -3.29
C ILE A 75 4.12 4.39 -1.84
N TYR A 76 4.81 5.07 -0.93
CA TYR A 76 4.43 5.24 0.47
C TYR A 76 4.26 6.73 0.76
N VAL A 77 3.19 7.09 1.46
CA VAL A 77 2.92 8.45 1.95
C VAL A 77 2.80 8.43 3.47
N GLY A 78 3.71 9.12 4.15
CA GLY A 78 3.66 9.36 5.58
C GLY A 78 2.98 10.69 5.89
N PHE A 79 1.67 10.69 6.11
CA PHE A 79 0.90 11.91 6.41
C PHE A 79 1.40 12.66 7.65
N ASN A 80 1.92 11.93 8.64
CA ASN A 80 2.47 12.54 9.85
C ASN A 80 3.93 12.98 9.72
N SER A 81 4.73 12.32 8.86
CA SER A 81 6.14 12.68 8.63
C SER A 81 6.35 13.63 7.47
N SER A 82 5.30 13.89 6.67
CA SER A 82 5.38 14.63 5.39
C SER A 82 6.40 14.03 4.42
N GLU A 83 6.52 12.71 4.45
CA GLU A 83 7.49 11.94 3.67
C GLU A 83 6.76 11.17 2.56
N VAL A 84 7.29 11.20 1.34
CA VAL A 84 6.87 10.32 0.25
C VAL A 84 8.05 9.43 -0.14
N ARG A 85 7.82 8.12 -0.20
CA ARG A 85 8.80 7.18 -0.76
C ARG A 85 8.31 6.63 -2.07
N THR A 86 9.22 6.46 -3.03
CA THR A 86 8.94 5.89 -4.34
C THR A 86 9.87 4.73 -4.64
N GLU A 87 9.35 3.69 -5.26
CA GLU A 87 10.14 2.59 -5.83
C GLU A 87 9.94 2.55 -7.33
N SER A 88 11.03 2.35 -8.07
CA SER A 88 11.08 2.51 -9.52
C SER A 88 11.55 1.25 -10.22
N ILE A 89 10.98 0.95 -11.38
CA ILE A 89 11.38 -0.21 -12.20
C ILE A 89 12.85 -0.15 -12.64
N PHE A 90 13.46 1.04 -12.65
CA PHE A 90 14.86 1.22 -13.02
C PHE A 90 15.83 0.76 -11.94
N ASN A 91 15.39 0.71 -10.68
CA ASN A 91 16.15 0.14 -9.57
C ASN A 91 15.20 -0.45 -8.52
N PRO A 92 14.67 -1.67 -8.74
CA PRO A 92 13.63 -2.27 -7.89
C PRO A 92 14.16 -2.73 -6.52
N PHE A 93 15.45 -2.54 -6.24
CA PHE A 93 16.08 -2.87 -4.95
C PHE A 93 16.27 -1.66 -4.03
N ALA A 94 15.82 -0.48 -4.46
CA ALA A 94 15.95 0.75 -3.70
C ALA A 94 14.63 1.53 -3.70
N TYR A 95 14.39 2.25 -2.60
CA TYR A 95 13.40 3.31 -2.54
C TYR A 95 14.10 4.67 -2.47
N GLU A 96 13.44 5.67 -3.01
CA GLU A 96 13.82 7.08 -2.91
C GLU A 96 12.92 7.75 -1.87
N VAL A 97 13.41 8.83 -1.25
CA VAL A 97 12.68 9.58 -0.21
C VAL A 97 12.59 11.04 -0.62
N HIS A 98 11.39 11.60 -0.54
CA HIS A 98 11.06 12.96 -0.95
C HIS A 98 10.30 13.67 0.17
N ASP A 99 10.55 14.97 0.34
CA ASP A 99 9.63 15.83 1.09
C ASP A 99 8.36 16.01 0.25
N ALA A 100 7.19 15.83 0.87
CA ALA A 100 5.91 15.93 0.18
C ALA A 100 5.66 17.32 -0.43
N GLU A 101 6.13 18.40 0.20
CA GLU A 101 6.01 19.76 -0.33
C GLU A 101 6.91 19.97 -1.55
N ASP A 102 8.05 19.28 -1.63
CA ASP A 102 8.92 19.34 -2.80
C ASP A 102 8.28 18.65 -4.01
N LEU A 103 7.55 17.56 -3.78
CA LEU A 103 6.93 16.76 -4.84
C LEU A 103 5.96 17.58 -5.70
N VAL A 104 5.29 18.57 -5.11
CA VAL A 104 4.31 19.43 -5.78
C VAL A 104 4.93 20.72 -6.35
N LYS A 105 6.25 20.94 -6.19
CA LYS A 105 6.91 22.13 -6.75
C LYS A 105 7.00 22.03 -8.27
N PRO A 106 6.83 23.16 -9.00
CA PRO A 106 6.97 23.18 -10.44
C PRO A 106 8.30 22.59 -10.91
N GLY A 107 8.24 21.63 -11.84
CA GLY A 107 9.41 20.99 -12.43
C GLY A 107 10.11 19.93 -11.58
N TYR A 108 9.72 19.73 -10.30
CA TYR A 108 10.33 18.71 -9.46
C TYR A 108 10.11 17.31 -10.07
N THR A 109 8.86 16.98 -10.39
CA THR A 109 8.53 15.65 -10.92
C THR A 109 9.21 15.38 -12.26
N ALA A 110 9.17 16.34 -13.18
CA ALA A 110 9.81 16.24 -14.49
C ALA A 110 11.34 16.08 -14.43
N ARG A 111 11.97 16.60 -13.37
CA ARG A 111 13.42 16.48 -13.15
C ARG A 111 13.82 15.14 -12.55
N HIS A 112 12.97 14.59 -11.67
CA HIS A 112 13.33 13.47 -10.81
C HIS A 112 12.73 12.13 -11.22
N PHE A 113 11.64 12.12 -12.00
CA PHE A 113 10.98 10.88 -12.43
C PHE A 113 10.98 10.75 -13.95
N VAL A 114 11.39 9.57 -14.41
CA VAL A 114 11.45 9.23 -15.84
C VAL A 114 10.06 8.77 -16.30
N SER A 115 9.52 9.42 -17.34
CA SER A 115 8.24 9.04 -17.94
C SER A 115 8.32 7.67 -18.63
N VAL A 116 7.33 6.82 -18.38
CA VAL A 116 7.22 5.48 -18.93
C VAL A 116 5.74 5.20 -19.20
N PRO A 117 5.36 4.72 -20.40
CA PRO A 117 3.99 4.29 -20.67
C PRO A 117 3.56 3.19 -19.68
N TYR A 118 2.35 3.31 -19.13
CA TYR A 118 1.85 2.40 -18.10
C TYR A 118 1.99 0.91 -18.48
N GLU A 119 1.56 0.55 -19.68
CA GLU A 119 1.62 -0.82 -20.18
C GLU A 119 3.05 -1.38 -20.24
N GLU A 120 4.02 -0.55 -20.63
CA GLU A 120 5.44 -0.95 -20.68
C GLU A 120 6.02 -1.13 -19.27
N LYS A 121 5.61 -0.29 -18.32
CA LYS A 121 5.94 -0.49 -16.90
C LYS A 121 5.35 -1.81 -16.38
N MET A 122 4.08 -2.09 -16.64
CA MET A 122 3.43 -3.32 -16.16
C MET A 122 4.03 -4.58 -16.80
N ARG A 123 4.39 -4.53 -18.08
CA ARG A 123 5.16 -5.60 -18.76
C ARG A 123 6.52 -5.81 -18.13
N THR A 124 7.24 -4.74 -17.81
CA THR A 124 8.55 -4.81 -17.15
C THR A 124 8.44 -5.47 -15.78
N ILE A 125 7.44 -5.07 -14.97
CA ILE A 125 7.15 -5.70 -13.68
C ILE A 125 6.88 -7.20 -13.86
N ALA A 126 5.98 -7.59 -14.78
CA ALA A 126 5.67 -8.98 -15.04
C ALA A 126 6.92 -9.79 -15.43
N TRP A 127 7.75 -9.24 -16.31
CA TRP A 127 8.99 -9.88 -16.78
C TRP A 127 10.01 -10.07 -15.64
N VAL A 128 10.30 -9.03 -14.86
CA VAL A 128 11.25 -9.12 -13.73
C VAL A 128 10.76 -10.14 -12.70
N ARG A 129 9.47 -10.11 -12.36
CA ARG A 129 8.87 -11.09 -11.44
C ARG A 129 9.05 -12.51 -11.95
N ALA A 130 8.72 -12.76 -13.22
CA ALA A 130 8.87 -14.07 -13.84
C ALA A 130 10.35 -14.53 -13.85
N MET A 131 11.29 -13.64 -14.16
CA MET A 131 12.72 -13.94 -14.14
C MET A 131 13.18 -14.41 -12.76
N ILE A 132 12.80 -13.71 -11.69
CA ILE A 132 13.19 -14.08 -10.33
C ILE A 132 12.48 -15.37 -9.88
N GLN A 133 11.18 -15.50 -10.14
CA GLN A 133 10.36 -16.63 -9.70
C GLN A 133 10.69 -17.96 -10.41
N THR A 134 11.25 -17.90 -11.63
CA THR A 134 11.60 -19.08 -12.44
C THR A 134 13.10 -19.27 -12.62
N GLY A 135 13.91 -18.32 -12.15
CA GLY A 135 15.36 -18.34 -12.29
C GLY A 135 16.07 -19.32 -11.34
N PRO A 136 17.42 -19.39 -11.40
CA PRO A 136 18.21 -20.38 -10.66
C PRO A 136 18.03 -20.30 -9.13
N LEU A 137 17.77 -19.10 -8.59
CA LEU A 137 17.57 -18.90 -7.16
C LEU A 137 16.31 -19.58 -6.62
N ARG A 138 15.37 -19.96 -7.51
CA ARG A 138 14.17 -20.72 -7.15
C ARG A 138 14.50 -22.03 -6.42
N ALA A 139 15.64 -22.67 -6.75
CA ALA A 139 16.05 -23.93 -6.14
C ALA A 139 16.29 -23.83 -4.61
N TYR A 140 16.52 -22.62 -4.08
CA TYR A 140 16.67 -22.38 -2.65
C TYR A 140 15.33 -22.24 -1.91
N LEU A 141 14.21 -22.10 -2.63
CA LEU A 141 12.90 -21.94 -2.02
C LEU A 141 12.33 -23.28 -1.56
N PRO A 142 11.74 -23.38 -0.36
CA PRO A 142 10.97 -24.55 0.05
C PRO A 142 9.82 -24.86 -0.93
N ALA A 143 9.46 -26.14 -1.07
CA ALA A 143 8.44 -26.57 -2.03
C ALA A 143 7.07 -25.87 -1.86
N HIS A 144 6.69 -25.56 -0.62
CA HIS A 144 5.44 -24.84 -0.36
C HIS A 144 5.47 -23.39 -0.87
N TRP A 145 6.62 -22.70 -0.75
CA TRP A 145 6.79 -21.35 -1.32
C TRP A 145 6.76 -21.37 -2.84
N GLN A 146 7.42 -22.35 -3.45
CA GLN A 146 7.40 -22.52 -4.91
C GLN A 146 5.96 -22.66 -5.43
N LYS A 147 5.13 -23.47 -4.77
CA LYS A 147 3.72 -23.66 -5.13
C LYS A 147 2.91 -22.37 -5.00
N LEU A 148 3.09 -21.62 -3.91
CA LEU A 148 2.37 -20.37 -3.70
C LEU A 148 2.77 -19.31 -4.73
N MET A 149 4.08 -19.15 -5.00
CA MET A 149 4.58 -18.21 -6.00
C MET A 149 4.15 -18.57 -7.42
N ASP A 150 4.01 -19.86 -7.75
CA ASP A 150 3.46 -20.27 -9.04
C ASP A 150 1.98 -19.95 -9.17
N GLY A 151 1.20 -20.18 -8.11
CA GLY A 151 -0.21 -19.80 -8.06
C GLY A 151 -0.39 -18.30 -8.25
N GLU A 152 0.39 -17.50 -7.52
CA GLU A 152 0.38 -16.04 -7.63
C GLU A 152 0.79 -15.59 -9.04
N ARG A 153 1.90 -16.08 -9.60
CA ARG A 153 2.36 -15.70 -10.94
C ARG A 153 1.28 -15.94 -12.00
N ASN A 154 0.58 -17.06 -11.93
CA ASN A 154 -0.45 -17.44 -12.89
C ASN A 154 -1.74 -16.62 -12.73
N ALA A 155 -2.02 -16.14 -11.52
CA ALA A 155 -3.21 -15.35 -11.22
C ALA A 155 -2.97 -13.83 -11.29
N TRP A 156 -1.72 -13.40 -11.27
CA TRP A 156 -1.35 -11.98 -11.24
C TRP A 156 -1.84 -11.26 -12.50
N GLN A 157 -2.44 -10.10 -12.29
CA GLN A 157 -2.88 -9.21 -13.35
C GLN A 157 -2.48 -7.77 -13.01
N PRO A 158 -2.11 -6.97 -14.03
CA PRO A 158 -1.95 -5.53 -13.83
C PRO A 158 -3.21 -4.90 -13.24
N LEU A 159 -3.00 -3.96 -12.32
CA LEU A 159 -4.10 -3.13 -11.81
C LEU A 159 -4.63 -2.25 -12.96
N ALA A 160 -5.95 -2.07 -13.05
CA ALA A 160 -6.52 -1.13 -14.01
C ALA A 160 -6.16 0.33 -13.64
N LEU A 161 -5.87 1.16 -14.65
CA LEU A 161 -5.39 2.54 -14.46
C LEU A 161 -6.34 3.38 -13.60
N GLU A 162 -7.64 3.24 -13.81
CA GLU A 162 -8.69 3.99 -13.12
C GLU A 162 -8.71 3.71 -11.61
N ARG A 163 -8.27 2.51 -11.21
CA ARG A 163 -8.20 2.12 -9.79
C ARG A 163 -7.15 2.90 -9.03
N ILE A 164 -6.11 3.40 -9.70
CA ILE A 164 -5.07 4.21 -9.04
C ILE A 164 -5.68 5.48 -8.45
N ASP A 165 -6.52 6.17 -9.23
CA ASP A 165 -7.21 7.39 -8.77
C ASP A 165 -8.20 7.09 -7.65
N GLU A 166 -8.98 6.02 -7.77
CA GLU A 166 -9.90 5.57 -6.71
C GLU A 166 -9.16 5.27 -5.39
N ILE A 167 -7.99 4.63 -5.46
CA ILE A 167 -7.19 4.33 -4.27
C ILE A 167 -6.68 5.59 -3.60
N VAL A 168 -6.13 6.50 -4.39
CA VAL A 168 -5.57 7.76 -3.90
C VAL A 168 -6.66 8.64 -3.29
N GLN A 169 -7.85 8.69 -3.91
CA GLN A 169 -9.04 9.33 -3.33
C GLN A 169 -9.45 8.65 -2.02
N GLY A 170 -9.40 7.32 -1.95
CA GLY A 170 -9.63 6.57 -0.73
C GLY A 170 -8.68 6.95 0.41
N PHE A 171 -7.40 7.24 0.12
CA PHE A 171 -6.46 7.73 1.12
C PHE A 171 -6.86 9.08 1.69
N ASP A 172 -7.34 10.00 0.86
CA ASP A 172 -7.80 11.31 1.29
C ASP A 172 -9.03 11.19 2.23
N VAL A 173 -9.99 10.35 1.85
CA VAL A 173 -11.18 10.04 2.69
C VAL A 173 -10.74 9.47 4.05
N LEU A 174 -9.88 8.45 4.05
CA LEU A 174 -9.39 7.83 5.31
C LEU A 174 -8.55 8.79 6.16
N ARG A 175 -7.84 9.74 5.52
CA ARG A 175 -7.09 10.79 6.21
C ARG A 175 -8.03 11.82 6.86
N GLY A 176 -9.20 12.03 6.28
CA GLY A 176 -10.24 12.94 6.76
C GLY A 176 -10.97 12.49 8.04
N ILE A 177 -10.96 11.20 8.37
CA ILE A 177 -11.70 10.64 9.52
C ILE A 177 -11.31 11.29 10.84
N GLU A 178 -12.28 11.66 11.67
CA GLU A 178 -12.01 12.11 13.04
C GLU A 178 -11.72 10.93 13.99
N GLY A 179 -10.77 11.11 14.90
CA GLY A 179 -10.38 10.07 15.86
C GLY A 179 -9.44 9.02 15.28
N TYR A 180 -9.90 8.18 14.34
CA TYR A 180 -9.13 7.07 13.76
C TYR A 180 -8.67 7.35 12.32
N TYR A 181 -7.77 8.33 12.17
CA TYR A 181 -7.30 8.77 10.86
C TYR A 181 -6.08 7.99 10.34
N LEU A 182 -5.93 8.02 9.03
CA LEU A 182 -4.75 7.52 8.32
C LEU A 182 -3.48 8.29 8.73
N ARG A 183 -2.44 7.56 9.15
CA ARG A 183 -1.11 8.07 9.50
C ARG A 183 -0.12 7.86 8.37
N ASN A 184 -0.23 6.73 7.69
CA ASN A 184 0.50 6.45 6.48
C ASN A 184 -0.27 5.49 5.59
N ALA A 185 0.00 5.56 4.28
CA ALA A 185 -0.51 4.62 3.32
C ALA A 185 0.55 4.23 2.30
N ALA A 186 0.38 3.07 1.69
CA ALA A 186 1.21 2.65 0.57
C ALA A 186 0.38 1.91 -0.47
N ILE A 187 0.80 1.99 -1.72
CA ILE A 187 0.29 1.21 -2.84
C ILE A 187 1.48 0.60 -3.60
N SER A 188 1.36 -0.68 -3.96
CA SER A 188 2.33 -1.37 -4.82
C SER A 188 1.61 -2.00 -6.01
N LEU A 189 1.94 -1.55 -7.23
CA LEU A 189 1.43 -2.14 -8.48
C LEU A 189 2.00 -3.52 -8.75
N SER A 190 3.20 -3.81 -8.23
CA SER A 190 3.82 -5.13 -8.34
C SER A 190 3.10 -6.16 -7.47
N GLU A 191 2.74 -5.79 -6.24
CA GLU A 191 2.04 -6.68 -5.31
C GLU A 191 0.52 -6.67 -5.51
N GLY A 192 -0.04 -5.61 -6.11
CA GLY A 192 -1.50 -5.40 -6.17
C GLY A 192 -2.10 -5.16 -4.78
N ILE A 193 -1.34 -4.51 -3.89
CA ILE A 193 -1.71 -4.32 -2.48
C ILE A 193 -1.68 -2.85 -2.10
N VAL A 194 -2.65 -2.49 -1.26
CA VAL A 194 -2.72 -1.23 -0.54
C VAL A 194 -2.53 -1.49 0.95
N ARG A 195 -1.66 -0.71 1.60
CA ARG A 195 -1.48 -0.70 3.05
C ARG A 195 -1.99 0.62 3.60
N ALA A 196 -2.79 0.57 4.66
CA ALA A 196 -3.32 1.74 5.35
C ALA A 196 -3.08 1.58 6.85
N SER A 197 -2.21 2.41 7.42
CA SER A 197 -1.89 2.41 8.85
C SER A 197 -2.44 3.64 9.54
N TYR A 198 -3.07 3.43 10.69
CA TYR A 198 -3.86 4.42 11.41
C TYR A 198 -3.11 4.92 12.65
N ASN A 199 -3.55 6.05 13.20
CA ASN A 199 -2.99 6.64 14.42
C ASN A 199 -3.10 5.76 15.67
N CYS A 200 -4.01 4.78 15.66
CA CYS A 200 -4.18 3.76 16.68
C CYS A 200 -3.21 2.58 16.53
N ASP A 201 -2.24 2.66 15.61
CA ASP A 201 -1.28 1.59 15.30
C ASP A 201 -1.91 0.32 14.67
N GLY A 202 -3.18 0.39 14.28
CA GLY A 202 -3.78 -0.61 13.39
C GLY A 202 -3.27 -0.45 11.96
N THR A 203 -2.96 -1.56 11.28
CA THR A 203 -2.64 -1.56 9.85
C THR A 203 -3.56 -2.51 9.11
N TYR A 204 -4.19 -1.99 8.06
CA TYR A 204 -4.95 -2.77 7.11
C TYR A 204 -4.12 -3.01 5.86
N ILE A 205 -4.20 -4.22 5.36
CA ILE A 205 -3.57 -4.65 4.12
C ILE A 205 -4.69 -5.16 3.25
N VAL A 206 -4.90 -4.52 2.11
CA VAL A 206 -6.09 -4.64 1.28
C VAL A 206 -5.64 -4.91 -0.14
N ARG A 207 -6.34 -5.77 -0.87
CA ARG A 207 -6.12 -5.89 -2.31
C ARG A 207 -6.45 -4.57 -2.99
N ALA A 208 -5.59 -4.12 -3.89
CA ALA A 208 -5.73 -2.83 -4.56
C ALA A 208 -7.07 -2.72 -5.33
N ASP A 209 -7.50 -3.80 -5.97
CA ASP A 209 -8.77 -3.86 -6.71
C ASP A 209 -10.03 -3.85 -5.84
N TYR A 210 -9.88 -4.10 -4.54
CA TYR A 210 -10.96 -4.06 -3.55
C TYR A 210 -10.92 -2.79 -2.69
N PHE A 211 -9.87 -1.98 -2.76
CA PHE A 211 -9.63 -0.93 -1.79
C PHE A 211 -10.72 0.16 -1.78
N ALA A 212 -11.25 0.55 -2.94
CA ALA A 212 -12.36 1.51 -3.01
C ALA A 212 -13.61 1.00 -2.27
N GLU A 213 -13.94 -0.29 -2.44
CA GLU A 213 -15.05 -0.94 -1.72
C GLU A 213 -14.77 -1.05 -0.22
N PHE A 214 -13.53 -1.35 0.15
CA PHE A 214 -13.10 -1.34 1.55
C PHE A 214 -13.33 0.03 2.19
N VAL A 215 -12.94 1.13 1.52
CA VAL A 215 -13.21 2.49 2.02
C VAL A 215 -14.71 2.70 2.16
N ARG A 216 -15.50 2.44 1.10
CA ARG A 216 -16.96 2.63 1.09
C ARG A 216 -17.70 1.92 2.22
N ILE A 217 -17.26 0.72 2.62
CA ILE A 217 -17.90 -0.05 3.71
C ILE A 217 -17.47 0.45 5.09
N ASN A 218 -16.24 0.98 5.22
CA ASN A 218 -15.65 1.34 6.51
C ASN A 218 -15.67 2.84 6.80
N THR A 219 -16.25 3.64 5.90
CA THR A 219 -16.49 5.07 6.09
C THR A 219 -17.97 5.39 5.92
N PRO A 220 -18.54 6.29 6.75
CA PRO A 220 -19.95 6.68 6.66
C PRO A 220 -20.31 7.42 5.36
#